data_AF-A0A1E4S198-F1
#
_entry.id   AF-A0A1E4S198-F1
#
_cell.length_a   1.000
_cell.length_b   1.000
_cell.length_c   1.000
_cell.angle_alpha   90.00
_cell.angle_beta   90.00
_cell.angle_gamma   90.00
#
_symmetry.space_group_name_H-M   'P 1'
#
loop_
_entity.id
_entity.type
_entity.pdbx_description
1 polymer ?
#
loop_
_entity_poly.entity_id
_entity_poly.type
_entity_poly.pdbx_seq_one_letter_code
_entity_poly.pdbx_strand_id
1 'polypeptide(L)'
;MSFVKKGGDKDDTKGKQRADLYTIKVNWWYRARDISKHTSDSRILYASMHSDTCPMQSLRGRCTVLHRDEIEDFDQYKSIPNQFWFDKLFDRYMIKFYDVIPTMMLSNLPTNYSKALNKRFQYIFVEQGRAKEMLQSPKSCIKCNQWCSPTDSIQCCECDDTYHLLCLDPPIYKKPARGFAWSCINCVKKLERKKLISNSPFEDTEPQQDHTIETEAQTDQDVHEDPPKSPIYEELAQVFLEKDASNSFQQRRDKEEWVYRYLGMHAKLEDALDVEDRPYPRAASRLGPRHQLTGIQPWYEHKVVYYDTSDLNEEFQSQNNGKKKQKDSRKKKMNNNTHKDVEEDQPVLHVPEKFREVSPTEFPPWLQPRPEGYIERGGDDTVTLMWDQPKEKEISEKVEDYIKQCAPIAESLSLLPNTPNFVDAILKNLLDCGYNFSRAMELNQKLTRDSLREPTFTPKEVQLFESGIRKYGSELWPTFKEVKSQTFAMVVRFYYLWKKTKNGHLIWDNFEGRKKYNAKKKEDT
;
A
#
# COMPACT_ATOMS: atom_id res chain seq x y z
N MET A 1 33.44 -6.48 9.25
CA MET A 1 33.22 -7.79 9.93
C MET A 1 32.92 -7.49 11.39
N SER A 2 31.83 -8.02 11.94
CA SER A 2 31.53 -7.91 13.38
C SER A 2 31.89 -9.23 14.07
N PHE A 3 32.65 -9.12 15.16
CA PHE A 3 33.05 -10.27 15.98
C PHE A 3 32.15 -10.35 17.20
N VAL A 4 31.60 -11.54 17.47
CA VAL A 4 30.78 -11.77 18.66
C VAL A 4 31.45 -12.87 19.48
N LYS A 5 31.78 -12.55 20.74
CA LYS A 5 32.33 -13.50 21.71
C LYS A 5 31.19 -14.38 22.24
N LYS A 6 31.40 -15.69 22.27
CA LYS A 6 30.46 -16.64 22.87
C LYS A 6 30.54 -16.55 24.39
N GLY A 7 29.44 -16.14 25.03
CA GLY A 7 29.34 -16.05 26.49
C GLY A 7 29.78 -14.69 27.05
N GLY A 8 28.98 -14.13 27.96
CA GLY A 8 29.06 -12.75 28.46
C GLY A 8 30.22 -12.41 29.40
N ASP A 9 31.28 -13.21 29.46
CA ASP A 9 32.42 -12.88 30.30
C ASP A 9 33.37 -11.90 29.60
N LYS A 10 33.28 -10.63 30.04
CA LYS A 10 34.25 -9.57 29.77
C LYS A 10 35.53 -9.83 30.57
N ASP A 11 36.22 -10.93 30.29
CA ASP A 11 37.61 -11.06 30.71
C ASP A 11 38.49 -10.37 29.66
N ASP A 12 38.91 -9.16 30.01
CA ASP A 12 39.65 -8.20 29.18
C ASP A 12 41.16 -8.44 29.31
N THR A 13 41.57 -9.71 29.17
CA THR A 13 42.98 -10.09 29.20
C THR A 13 43.60 -9.85 27.82
N LYS A 14 44.55 -8.90 27.76
CA LYS A 14 45.40 -8.55 26.61
C LYS A 14 46.38 -9.69 26.27
N GLY A 15 45.85 -10.83 25.81
CA GLY A 15 46.60 -12.00 25.34
C GLY A 15 45.98 -12.60 24.08
N LYS A 16 46.69 -13.52 23.41
CA LYS A 16 46.15 -14.28 22.26
C LYS A 16 44.99 -15.16 22.75
N GLN A 17 43.76 -14.76 22.45
CA GLN A 17 42.57 -15.51 22.81
C GLN A 17 42.28 -16.63 21.79
N ARG A 18 41.62 -17.70 22.23
CA ARG A 18 41.30 -18.83 21.36
C ARG A 18 40.19 -18.47 20.38
N ALA A 19 40.34 -18.84 19.11
CA ALA A 19 39.41 -18.50 18.03
C ALA A 19 38.02 -19.17 18.17
N ASP A 20 37.90 -20.27 18.91
CA ASP A 20 36.64 -20.98 19.18
C ASP A 20 35.67 -20.21 20.07
N LEU A 21 36.19 -19.21 20.78
CA LEU A 21 35.39 -18.27 21.55
C LEU A 21 34.69 -17.22 20.68
N TYR A 22 34.99 -17.17 19.38
CA TYR A 22 34.50 -16.13 18.48
C TYR A 22 33.69 -16.70 17.31
N THR A 23 32.63 -15.98 16.97
CA THR A 23 31.89 -16.16 15.73
C THR A 23 31.92 -14.89 14.90
N ILE A 24 31.80 -15.05 13.59
CA ILE A 24 31.73 -13.97 12.62
C ILE A 24 30.35 -13.96 11.97
N LYS A 25 29.68 -12.80 11.96
CA LYS A 25 28.51 -12.60 11.11
C LYS A 25 29.00 -12.30 9.69
N VAL A 26 28.58 -13.10 8.72
CA VAL A 26 28.98 -13.00 7.31
C VAL A 26 27.77 -12.76 6.43
N ASN A 27 27.98 -12.03 5.35
CA ASN A 27 27.01 -11.89 4.27
C ASN A 27 27.41 -12.85 3.15
N TRP A 28 26.47 -13.66 2.69
CA TRP A 28 26.73 -14.67 1.68
C TRP A 28 26.85 -14.05 0.29
N TRP A 29 27.84 -14.51 -0.45
CA TRP A 29 27.96 -14.32 -1.90
C TRP A 29 27.69 -15.65 -2.57
N TYR A 30 26.82 -15.66 -3.58
CA TYR A 30 26.49 -16.89 -4.30
C TYR A 30 27.31 -17.01 -5.58
N ARG A 31 27.84 -18.20 -5.84
CA ARG A 31 28.27 -18.59 -7.19
C ARG A 31 27.05 -19.02 -7.98
N ALA A 32 27.15 -19.00 -9.31
CA ALA A 32 26.06 -19.44 -10.18
C ALA A 32 25.52 -20.83 -9.79
N ARG A 33 26.43 -21.79 -9.53
CA ARG A 33 26.06 -23.15 -9.12
C ARG A 33 25.26 -23.21 -7.82
N ASP A 34 25.49 -22.29 -6.89
CA ASP A 34 24.85 -22.29 -5.56
C ASP A 34 23.36 -21.92 -5.67
N ILE A 35 22.97 -21.26 -6.77
CA ILE A 35 21.60 -20.81 -7.07
C ILE A 35 21.04 -21.49 -8.32
N SER A 36 21.56 -22.66 -8.68
CA SER A 36 21.13 -23.46 -9.84
C SER A 36 21.22 -22.69 -11.18
N LYS A 37 22.26 -21.88 -11.34
CA LYS A 37 22.64 -21.18 -12.58
C LYS A 37 23.98 -21.67 -13.10
N HIS A 38 24.22 -21.45 -14.38
CA HIS A 38 25.47 -21.80 -15.04
C HIS A 38 26.14 -20.55 -15.61
N THR A 39 27.45 -20.48 -15.48
CA THR A 39 28.31 -19.44 -16.07
C THR A 39 29.67 -20.04 -16.35
N SER A 40 30.34 -19.56 -17.39
CA SER A 40 31.75 -19.91 -17.69
C SER A 40 32.73 -19.09 -16.86
N ASP A 41 32.32 -17.91 -16.37
CA ASP A 41 33.18 -17.05 -15.57
C ASP A 41 33.24 -17.54 -14.11
N SER A 42 34.39 -18.02 -13.67
CA SER A 42 34.60 -18.48 -12.29
C SER A 42 34.77 -17.35 -11.26
N ARG A 43 34.95 -16.10 -11.74
CA ARG A 43 35.18 -14.89 -10.94
C ARG A 43 33.91 -14.10 -10.63
N ILE A 44 32.80 -14.39 -11.32
CA ILE A 44 31.52 -13.75 -11.04
C ILE A 44 30.90 -14.28 -9.74
N LEU A 45 30.40 -13.37 -8.91
CA LEU A 45 29.60 -13.64 -7.73
C LEU A 45 28.29 -12.86 -7.81
N TYR A 46 27.26 -13.37 -7.15
CA TYR A 46 25.98 -12.68 -6.97
C TYR A 46 25.88 -12.20 -5.53
N ALA A 47 25.66 -10.89 -5.37
CA ALA A 47 25.40 -10.30 -4.06
C ALA A 47 24.11 -10.89 -3.47
N SER A 48 24.00 -10.90 -2.15
CA SER A 48 22.76 -11.31 -1.48
C SER A 48 22.52 -10.48 -0.23
N MET A 49 21.27 -10.40 0.18
CA MET A 49 20.85 -9.88 1.48
C MET A 49 20.60 -11.01 2.47
N HIS A 50 21.52 -11.98 2.50
CA HIS A 50 21.47 -13.14 3.38
C HIS A 50 22.68 -13.14 4.31
N SER A 51 22.43 -13.00 5.61
CA SER A 51 23.46 -13.04 6.64
C SER A 51 23.34 -14.31 7.47
N ASP A 52 24.49 -14.81 7.93
CA ASP A 52 24.58 -15.98 8.81
C ASP A 52 25.76 -15.82 9.76
N THR A 53 25.79 -16.62 10.83
CA THR A 53 26.85 -16.62 11.83
C THR A 53 27.72 -17.87 11.68
N CYS A 54 28.99 -17.67 11.32
CA CYS A 54 29.95 -18.73 11.13
C CYS A 54 31.00 -18.77 12.25
N PRO A 55 31.56 -19.95 12.58
CA PRO A 55 32.74 -20.03 13.44
C PRO A 55 33.93 -19.31 12.82
N MET A 56 34.77 -18.66 13.64
CA MET A 56 35.98 -17.97 13.18
C MET A 56 36.92 -18.89 12.37
N GLN A 57 36.98 -20.19 12.70
CA GLN A 57 37.84 -21.17 12.03
C GLN A 57 37.48 -21.39 10.56
N SER A 58 36.27 -21.00 10.13
CA SER A 58 35.85 -21.10 8.73
C SER A 58 36.57 -20.08 7.83
N LEU A 59 37.21 -19.04 8.39
CA LEU A 59 37.94 -18.03 7.63
C LEU A 59 39.24 -18.61 7.06
N ARG A 60 39.34 -18.71 5.72
CA ARG A 60 40.51 -19.26 5.01
C ARG A 60 41.48 -18.20 4.51
N GLY A 61 41.00 -16.99 4.24
CA GLY A 61 41.81 -15.93 3.65
C GLY A 61 40.96 -14.73 3.23
N ARG A 62 41.62 -13.71 2.69
CA ARG A 62 40.98 -12.50 2.20
C ARG A 62 40.85 -12.57 0.68
N CYS A 63 39.71 -12.13 0.17
CA CYS A 63 39.49 -11.85 -1.23
C CYS A 63 38.90 -10.44 -1.37
N THR A 64 38.90 -9.93 -2.60
CA THR A 64 38.30 -8.65 -2.94
C THR A 64 37.19 -8.87 -3.95
N VAL A 65 36.07 -8.20 -3.72
CA VAL A 65 34.88 -8.26 -4.58
C VAL A 65 34.52 -6.83 -4.93
N LEU A 66 34.58 -6.47 -6.21
CA LEU A 66 34.26 -5.13 -6.71
C LEU A 66 33.07 -5.17 -7.65
N HIS A 67 32.32 -4.07 -7.72
CA HIS A 67 31.29 -3.94 -8.72
C HIS A 67 31.93 -3.84 -10.11
N ARG A 68 31.28 -4.38 -11.14
CA ARG A 68 31.78 -4.35 -12.53
C ARG A 68 32.25 -2.96 -12.97
N ASP A 69 31.46 -1.93 -12.66
CA ASP A 69 31.72 -0.54 -13.07
C ASP A 69 32.81 0.17 -12.25
N GLU A 70 33.29 -0.44 -11.16
CA GLU A 70 34.40 0.08 -10.35
C GLU A 70 35.76 -0.47 -10.82
N ILE A 71 35.77 -1.34 -11.85
CA ILE A 71 36.97 -2.00 -12.37
C ILE A 71 37.39 -1.33 -13.68
N GLU A 72 38.58 -0.73 -13.70
CA GLU A 72 39.13 -0.07 -14.89
C GLU A 72 39.52 -1.06 -15.99
N ASP A 73 40.45 -1.99 -15.71
CA ASP A 73 40.83 -3.07 -16.62
C ASP A 73 40.24 -4.41 -16.15
N PHE A 74 39.13 -4.79 -16.77
CA PHE A 74 38.37 -5.98 -16.40
C PHE A 74 39.11 -7.29 -16.68
N ASP A 75 39.88 -7.37 -17.76
CA ASP A 75 40.58 -8.60 -18.13
C ASP A 75 41.81 -8.81 -17.25
N GLN A 76 42.56 -7.74 -16.96
CA GLN A 76 43.65 -7.78 -15.99
C GLN A 76 43.12 -8.15 -14.60
N TYR A 77 42.02 -7.55 -14.14
CA TYR A 77 41.46 -7.81 -12.81
C TYR A 77 41.09 -9.29 -12.62
N LYS A 78 40.48 -9.93 -13.63
CA LYS A 78 40.16 -11.38 -13.59
C LYS A 78 41.40 -12.27 -13.57
N SER A 79 42.52 -11.82 -14.10
CA SER A 79 43.78 -12.59 -14.11
C SER A 79 44.39 -12.71 -12.70
N ILE A 80 44.17 -11.71 -11.85
CA ILE A 80 44.75 -11.65 -10.50
C ILE A 80 44.04 -12.67 -9.59
N PRO A 81 44.77 -13.51 -8.82
CA PRO A 81 44.17 -14.43 -7.86
C PRO A 81 43.32 -13.71 -6.78
N ASN A 82 42.29 -14.38 -6.26
CA ASN A 82 41.41 -13.88 -5.18
C ASN A 82 40.67 -12.56 -5.48
N GLN A 83 40.58 -12.18 -6.75
CA GLN A 83 39.74 -11.09 -7.25
C GLN A 83 38.44 -11.66 -7.83
N PHE A 84 37.32 -11.09 -7.39
CA PHE A 84 35.97 -11.44 -7.84
C PHE A 84 35.20 -10.17 -8.18
N TRP A 85 34.13 -10.31 -8.95
CA TRP A 85 33.30 -9.19 -9.38
C TRP A 85 31.82 -9.54 -9.34
N PHE A 86 30.97 -8.51 -9.29
CA PHE A 86 29.52 -8.66 -9.33
C PHE A 86 28.86 -7.47 -10.04
N ASP A 87 27.68 -7.72 -10.59
CA ASP A 87 26.80 -6.69 -11.19
C ASP A 87 25.32 -6.90 -10.77
N LYS A 88 25.04 -7.99 -10.05
CA LYS A 88 23.68 -8.41 -9.70
C LYS A 88 23.57 -8.86 -8.26
N LEU A 89 22.38 -8.64 -7.71
CA LEU A 89 21.95 -9.15 -6.42
C LEU A 89 20.88 -10.21 -6.65
N PHE A 90 21.03 -11.35 -5.99
CA PHE A 90 20.05 -12.44 -6.01
C PHE A 90 19.29 -12.49 -4.68
N ASP A 91 17.97 -12.29 -4.75
CA ASP A 91 17.10 -12.47 -3.60
C ASP A 91 16.61 -13.91 -3.51
N ARG A 92 16.93 -14.58 -2.40
CA ARG A 92 16.61 -16.00 -2.17
C ARG A 92 15.12 -16.25 -1.94
N TYR A 93 14.39 -15.31 -1.37
CA TYR A 93 13.00 -15.50 -1.00
C TYR A 93 12.06 -15.31 -2.20
N MET A 94 12.37 -14.32 -3.03
CA MET A 94 11.66 -14.02 -4.27
C MET A 94 12.19 -14.82 -5.45
N ILE A 95 13.39 -15.41 -5.33
CA ILE A 95 14.10 -16.13 -6.40
C ILE A 95 14.23 -15.23 -7.64
N LYS A 96 14.72 -14.01 -7.42
CA LYS A 96 14.84 -12.97 -8.47
C LYS A 96 16.22 -12.31 -8.46
N PHE A 97 16.60 -11.84 -9.64
CA PHE A 97 17.78 -11.00 -9.82
C PHE A 97 17.40 -9.53 -9.90
N TYR A 98 18.26 -8.71 -9.33
CA TYR A 98 18.23 -7.26 -9.39
C TYR A 98 19.55 -6.77 -9.98
N ASP A 99 19.48 -5.72 -10.80
CA ASP A 99 20.68 -5.04 -11.28
C ASP A 99 21.19 -4.12 -10.17
N VAL A 100 22.50 -4.18 -9.89
CA VAL A 100 23.16 -3.36 -8.87
C VAL A 100 23.82 -2.17 -9.54
N ILE A 101 23.79 -1.00 -8.89
CA ILE A 101 24.35 0.24 -9.40
C ILE A 101 25.10 0.96 -8.28
N PRO A 102 26.36 1.37 -8.47
CA PRO A 102 27.07 2.23 -7.53
C PRO A 102 26.33 3.57 -7.37
N THR A 103 26.09 3.99 -6.13
CA THR A 103 25.34 5.24 -5.86
C THR A 103 26.02 6.48 -6.43
N MET A 104 27.34 6.45 -6.55
CA MET A 104 28.13 7.53 -7.15
C MET A 104 27.92 7.71 -8.66
N MET A 105 27.39 6.69 -9.35
CA MET A 105 27.08 6.75 -10.78
C MET A 105 25.67 7.29 -11.06
N LEU A 106 24.86 7.52 -10.02
CA LEU A 106 23.49 7.98 -10.17
C LEU A 106 23.46 9.47 -10.56
N SER A 107 23.16 9.75 -11.82
CA SER A 107 22.96 11.10 -12.34
C SER A 107 21.49 11.55 -12.28
N ASN A 108 20.54 10.62 -12.23
CA ASN A 108 19.11 10.92 -12.38
C ASN A 108 18.42 11.44 -11.08
N LEU A 109 19.19 11.85 -10.07
CA LEU A 109 18.66 12.20 -8.74
C LEU A 109 19.08 13.61 -8.31
N PRO A 110 18.23 14.34 -7.57
CA PRO A 110 18.57 15.66 -7.04
C PRO A 110 19.80 15.66 -6.11
N THR A 111 20.44 16.82 -6.01
CA THR A 111 21.80 16.94 -5.45
C THR A 111 21.89 16.52 -3.99
N ASN A 112 20.99 16.98 -3.10
CA ASN A 112 21.08 16.63 -1.68
C ASN A 112 20.68 15.17 -1.48
N TYR A 113 19.64 14.70 -2.18
CA TYR A 113 19.25 13.30 -2.17
C TYR A 113 20.38 12.36 -2.59
N SER A 114 21.05 12.63 -3.72
CA SER A 114 22.17 11.80 -4.22
C SER A 114 23.33 11.75 -3.23
N LYS A 115 23.68 12.90 -2.62
CA LYS A 115 24.70 12.97 -1.55
C LYS A 115 24.31 12.14 -0.32
N ALA A 116 23.08 12.29 0.16
CA ALA A 116 22.57 11.55 1.32
C ALA A 116 22.57 10.04 1.06
N LEU A 117 22.06 9.63 -0.11
CA LEU A 117 22.00 8.24 -0.54
C LEU A 117 23.40 7.63 -0.65
N ASN A 118 24.35 8.32 -1.31
CA ASN A 118 25.73 7.85 -1.46
C ASN A 118 26.48 7.77 -0.13
N LYS A 119 26.16 8.66 0.82
CA LYS A 119 26.71 8.63 2.18
C LYS A 119 26.25 7.39 2.95
N ARG A 120 24.97 7.03 2.84
CA ARG A 120 24.39 5.85 3.53
C ARG A 120 24.77 4.53 2.86
N PHE A 121 24.59 4.43 1.56
CA PHE A 121 24.69 3.17 0.82
C PHE A 121 25.70 3.30 -0.32
N GLN A 122 26.55 2.29 -0.47
CA GLN A 122 27.51 2.25 -1.57
C GLN A 122 26.83 1.89 -2.90
N TYR A 123 25.78 1.07 -2.84
CA TYR A 123 25.07 0.58 -4.00
C TYR A 123 23.56 0.67 -3.82
N ILE A 124 22.84 0.90 -4.91
CA ILE A 124 21.42 0.57 -5.00
C ILE A 124 21.21 -0.69 -5.82
N PHE A 125 20.04 -1.29 -5.70
CA PHE A 125 19.61 -2.33 -6.62
C PHE A 125 18.15 -2.15 -7.02
N VAL A 126 17.87 -2.45 -8.28
CA VAL A 126 16.58 -2.21 -8.96
C VAL A 126 16.19 -3.41 -9.81
N GLU A 127 14.93 -3.49 -10.22
CA GLU A 127 14.48 -4.57 -11.11
C GLU A 127 15.32 -4.63 -12.38
N GLN A 128 15.52 -5.84 -12.88
CA GLN A 128 16.26 -6.09 -14.10
C GLN A 128 15.77 -5.21 -15.26
N GLY A 129 16.70 -4.50 -15.92
CA GLY A 129 16.40 -3.62 -17.05
C GLY A 129 16.09 -2.16 -16.68
N ARG A 130 15.88 -1.85 -15.39
CA ARG A 130 15.64 -0.47 -14.94
C ARG A 130 16.91 0.32 -14.62
N ALA A 131 18.06 -0.34 -14.55
CA ALA A 131 19.32 0.35 -14.22
C ALA A 131 19.63 1.53 -15.17
N LYS A 132 19.29 1.38 -16.45
CA LYS A 132 19.47 2.45 -17.45
C LYS A 132 18.65 3.69 -17.14
N GLU A 133 17.48 3.57 -16.52
CA GLU A 133 16.65 4.71 -16.14
C GLU A 133 17.34 5.53 -15.05
N MET A 134 18.01 4.88 -14.10
CA MET A 134 18.70 5.55 -12.98
C MET A 134 20.02 6.24 -13.39
N LEU A 135 20.60 5.81 -14.50
CA LEU A 135 21.86 6.34 -15.06
C LEU A 135 21.64 7.41 -16.15
N GLN A 136 20.39 7.72 -16.50
CA GLN A 136 20.09 8.80 -17.44
C GLN A 136 20.26 10.17 -16.78
N SER A 137 20.46 11.21 -17.59
CA SER A 137 20.47 12.58 -17.09
C SER A 137 19.11 12.92 -16.46
N PRO A 138 19.09 13.71 -15.36
CA PRO A 138 17.87 14.05 -14.68
C PRO A 138 16.98 14.86 -15.61
N LYS A 139 15.80 14.32 -15.92
CA LYS A 139 14.76 15.07 -16.61
C LYS A 139 13.85 15.66 -15.54
N SER A 140 14.01 16.95 -15.27
CA SER A 140 13.10 17.70 -14.41
C SER A 140 12.02 18.38 -15.25
N CYS A 141 10.80 18.41 -14.74
CA CYS A 141 9.74 19.18 -15.34
C CYS A 141 10.08 20.67 -15.23
N ILE A 142 10.08 21.40 -16.34
CA ILE A 142 10.33 22.85 -16.32
C ILE A 142 9.21 23.66 -15.63
N LYS A 143 8.03 23.07 -15.40
CA LYS A 143 6.90 23.72 -14.72
C LYS A 143 6.97 23.61 -13.20
N CYS A 144 7.21 22.41 -12.67
CA CYS A 144 7.23 22.19 -11.21
C CYS A 144 8.64 21.95 -10.65
N ASN A 145 9.67 21.91 -11.51
CA ASN A 145 11.06 21.55 -11.17
C ASN A 145 11.23 20.18 -10.50
N GLN A 146 10.19 19.34 -10.50
CA GLN A 146 10.25 18.00 -9.96
C GLN A 146 10.72 16.99 -11.02
N TRP A 147 11.30 15.89 -10.56
CA TRP A 147 11.74 14.80 -11.42
C TRP A 147 10.59 14.19 -12.23
N CYS A 148 10.86 13.91 -13.51
CA CYS A 148 9.94 13.30 -14.47
C CYS A 148 10.36 11.86 -14.79
N SER A 149 9.47 10.88 -14.59
CA SER A 149 9.71 9.54 -15.10
C SER A 149 9.52 9.51 -16.62
N PRO A 150 10.19 8.61 -17.35
CA PRO A 150 9.90 8.40 -18.77
C PRO A 150 8.46 7.96 -19.04
N THR A 151 7.69 7.51 -18.05
CA THR A 151 6.30 7.08 -18.24
C THR A 151 5.29 8.22 -18.15
N ASP A 152 5.53 9.23 -17.31
CA ASP A 152 4.60 10.31 -16.97
C ASP A 152 5.05 11.69 -17.46
N SER A 153 6.05 11.73 -18.33
CA SER A 153 6.58 12.96 -18.90
C SER A 153 6.66 12.97 -20.43
N ILE A 154 6.67 14.16 -21.01
CA ILE A 154 6.82 14.40 -22.44
C ILE A 154 7.92 15.44 -22.68
N GLN A 155 8.70 15.23 -23.73
CA GLN A 155 9.79 16.12 -24.13
C GLN A 155 9.34 16.94 -25.36
N CYS A 156 9.56 18.25 -25.32
CA CYS A 156 9.31 19.13 -26.45
C CYS A 156 10.31 18.84 -27.57
N CYS A 157 9.84 18.64 -28.80
CA CYS A 157 10.72 18.38 -29.95
C CYS A 157 11.54 19.61 -30.42
N GLU A 158 11.18 20.81 -29.96
CA GLU A 158 11.81 22.06 -30.40
C GLU A 158 12.85 22.59 -29.41
N CYS A 159 12.60 22.45 -28.10
CA CYS A 159 13.48 22.98 -27.06
C CYS A 159 14.06 21.91 -26.13
N ASP A 160 13.70 20.63 -26.33
CA ASP A 160 14.11 19.50 -25.50
C ASP A 160 13.72 19.58 -24.00
N ASP A 161 12.97 20.61 -23.60
CA ASP A 161 12.42 20.72 -22.25
C ASP A 161 11.43 19.58 -21.96
N THR A 162 11.48 19.08 -20.73
CA THR A 162 10.61 18.00 -20.26
C THR A 162 9.48 18.55 -19.37
N TYR A 163 8.30 17.97 -19.50
CA TYR A 163 7.10 18.33 -18.74
C TYR A 163 6.42 17.08 -18.21
N HIS A 164 5.92 17.08 -16.97
CA HIS A 164 4.95 16.07 -16.56
C HIS A 164 3.68 16.22 -17.39
N LEU A 165 3.08 15.10 -17.78
CA LEU A 165 1.83 15.11 -18.54
C LEU A 165 0.72 15.88 -17.81
N LEU A 166 0.70 15.82 -16.47
CA LEU A 166 -0.27 16.53 -15.62
C LEU A 166 0.10 17.99 -15.31
N CYS A 167 1.35 18.41 -15.51
CA CYS A 167 1.79 19.80 -15.32
C CYS A 167 1.59 20.66 -16.57
N LEU A 168 1.09 20.07 -17.66
CA LEU A 168 0.69 20.79 -18.86
C LEU A 168 -0.72 21.36 -18.67
N ASP A 169 -1.00 22.47 -19.34
CA ASP A 169 -2.31 23.09 -19.37
C ASP A 169 -2.81 23.17 -20.83
N PRO A 170 -3.84 22.41 -21.22
CA PRO A 170 -4.59 21.44 -20.40
C PRO A 170 -3.76 20.17 -20.08
N PRO A 171 -4.03 19.48 -18.94
CA PRO A 171 -3.35 18.24 -18.58
C PRO A 171 -3.53 17.15 -19.64
N ILE A 172 -2.42 16.50 -19.99
CA ILE A 172 -2.40 15.36 -20.91
C ILE A 172 -2.43 14.08 -20.09
N TYR A 173 -3.23 13.10 -20.51
CA TYR A 173 -3.35 11.81 -19.79
C TYR A 173 -2.68 10.64 -20.53
N LYS A 174 -2.32 10.84 -21.80
CA LYS A 174 -1.65 9.83 -22.65
C LYS A 174 -0.67 10.51 -23.60
N LYS A 175 0.49 9.88 -23.79
CA LYS A 175 1.47 10.34 -24.77
C LYS A 175 0.88 10.29 -26.20
N PRO A 176 1.29 11.21 -27.09
CA PRO A 176 0.98 11.12 -28.51
C PRO A 176 1.38 9.74 -29.07
N ALA A 177 0.60 9.25 -30.03
CA ALA A 177 0.91 7.97 -30.66
C ALA A 177 2.29 8.00 -31.34
N ARG A 178 2.90 6.83 -31.49
CA ARG A 178 4.22 6.69 -32.13
C ARG A 178 4.17 7.28 -33.55
N GLY A 179 5.04 8.24 -33.83
CA GLY A 179 5.08 8.98 -35.11
C GLY A 179 4.59 10.44 -35.03
N PHE A 180 4.06 10.86 -33.89
CA PHE A 180 3.67 12.26 -33.65
C PHE A 180 4.69 12.96 -32.74
N ALA A 181 5.13 14.15 -33.12
CA ALA A 181 5.97 15.03 -32.31
C ALA A 181 5.10 16.01 -31.50
N TRP A 182 5.55 16.38 -30.30
CA TRP A 182 4.87 17.35 -29.45
C TRP A 182 5.77 18.55 -29.19
N SER A 183 5.22 19.75 -29.30
CA SER A 183 5.91 21.01 -29.04
C SER A 183 5.21 21.76 -27.89
N CYS A 184 5.97 22.35 -26.99
CA CYS A 184 5.41 23.12 -25.88
C CYS A 184 4.76 24.43 -26.36
N ILE A 185 3.86 25.00 -25.56
CA ILE A 185 3.11 26.22 -25.92
C ILE A 185 4.03 27.41 -26.26
N ASN A 186 5.19 27.51 -25.61
CA ASN A 186 6.17 28.56 -25.89
C ASN A 186 6.80 28.40 -27.27
N CYS A 187 7.09 27.16 -27.68
CA CYS A 187 7.62 26.87 -29.01
C CYS A 187 6.56 27.04 -30.10
N VAL A 188 5.31 26.64 -29.84
CA VAL A 188 4.18 26.89 -30.77
C VAL A 188 3.98 28.40 -30.99
N LYS A 189 3.93 29.20 -29.92
CA LYS A 189 3.81 30.67 -30.01
C LYS A 189 4.98 31.31 -30.78
N LYS A 190 6.22 30.85 -30.55
CA LYS A 190 7.40 31.32 -31.31
C LYS A 190 7.28 30.99 -32.80
N LEU A 191 6.78 29.80 -33.14
CA LEU A 191 6.57 29.38 -34.52
C LEU A 191 5.47 30.19 -35.21
N GLU A 192 4.36 30.46 -34.51
CA GLU A 192 3.27 31.30 -35.01
C GLU A 192 3.72 32.74 -35.28
N ARG A 193 4.48 33.35 -34.36
CA ARG A 193 5.06 34.69 -34.58
C ARG A 193 5.96 34.74 -35.81
N LYS A 194 6.80 33.72 -36.02
CA LYS A 194 7.65 33.64 -37.22
C LYS A 194 6.85 33.54 -38.52
N LYS A 195 5.71 32.85 -38.52
CA LYS A 195 4.80 32.74 -39.67
C LYS A 195 4.05 34.03 -39.97
N LEU A 196 3.76 34.84 -38.95
CA LEU A 196 3.14 36.16 -39.13
C LEU A 196 4.12 37.17 -39.74
N ILE A 197 5.40 37.10 -39.37
CA ILE A 197 6.46 37.95 -39.93
C ILE A 197 6.81 37.56 -41.37
N SER A 198 6.76 36.27 -41.73
CA SER A 198 7.07 35.80 -43.09
C SER A 198 5.96 36.06 -44.13
N ASN A 199 4.77 36.47 -43.69
CA ASN A 199 3.60 36.68 -44.56
C ASN A 199 3.21 38.17 -44.71
N SER A 200 4.07 39.10 -44.32
CA SER A 200 3.93 40.52 -44.69
C SER A 200 4.52 40.72 -46.09
N PRO A 201 3.72 41.15 -47.09
CA PRO A 201 4.26 41.62 -48.35
C PRO A 201 4.96 42.96 -48.13
N PHE A 202 6.10 43.14 -48.79
CA PHE A 202 6.79 44.39 -49.03
C PHE A 202 5.83 45.56 -49.31
N GLU A 203 5.95 46.65 -48.55
CA GLU A 203 5.80 48.00 -49.08
C GLU A 203 6.84 48.90 -48.41
N ASP A 204 7.69 49.51 -49.25
CA ASP A 204 8.73 50.45 -48.89
C ASP A 204 8.15 51.78 -48.39
N THR A 205 8.49 52.21 -47.17
CA THR A 205 8.70 53.64 -46.87
C THR A 205 9.57 53.81 -45.62
N GLU A 206 10.59 54.67 -45.74
CA GLU A 206 11.62 54.98 -44.75
C GLU A 206 11.14 55.83 -43.55
N PRO A 207 11.96 56.00 -42.48
CA PRO A 207 11.50 56.00 -41.10
C PRO A 207 11.32 57.40 -40.50
N GLN A 208 10.16 57.68 -39.91
CA GLN A 208 10.03 58.75 -38.91
C GLN A 208 9.03 58.40 -37.79
N GLN A 209 9.57 58.50 -36.57
CA GLN A 209 8.97 59.01 -35.34
C GLN A 209 7.72 58.33 -34.76
N ASP A 210 7.96 57.70 -33.61
CA ASP A 210 7.28 57.99 -32.34
C ASP A 210 5.74 58.05 -32.40
N HIS A 211 5.12 56.88 -32.30
CA HIS A 211 3.81 56.78 -31.66
C HIS A 211 3.78 55.52 -30.79
N THR A 212 4.01 55.75 -29.50
CA THR A 212 3.59 54.93 -28.38
C THR A 212 2.12 54.50 -28.57
N ILE A 213 1.91 53.23 -28.92
CA ILE A 213 0.64 52.57 -28.73
C ILE A 213 0.73 51.88 -27.36
N GLU A 214 0.17 52.56 -26.38
CA GLU A 214 -0.18 52.03 -25.07
C GLU A 214 -1.00 50.75 -25.29
N THR A 215 -0.35 49.60 -25.14
CA THR A 215 -1.07 48.35 -24.98
C THR A 215 -1.37 48.29 -23.50
N GLU A 216 -2.65 48.47 -23.17
CA GLU A 216 -3.21 48.33 -21.84
C GLU A 216 -2.55 47.14 -21.15
N ALA A 217 -1.70 47.47 -20.18
CA ALA A 217 -1.23 46.57 -19.17
C ALA A 217 -2.48 46.04 -18.46
N GLN A 218 -2.95 44.87 -18.89
CA GLN A 218 -3.64 43.98 -17.99
C GLN A 218 -2.61 43.68 -16.91
N THR A 219 -2.75 44.45 -15.84
CA THR A 219 -2.18 44.23 -14.52
C THR A 219 -1.91 42.75 -14.32
N ASP A 220 -0.64 42.37 -14.50
CA ASP A 220 -0.03 41.26 -13.80
C ASP A 220 -0.28 41.57 -12.32
N GLN A 221 -1.40 41.08 -11.80
CA GLN A 221 -1.50 40.83 -10.38
C GLN A 221 -0.39 39.83 -10.14
N ASP A 222 0.67 40.30 -9.48
CA ASP A 222 1.63 39.50 -8.74
C ASP A 222 0.83 38.49 -7.91
N VAL A 223 0.52 37.35 -8.53
CA VAL A 223 0.41 36.11 -7.80
C VAL A 223 1.82 35.94 -7.28
N HIS A 224 2.02 36.27 -6.00
CA HIS A 224 3.10 35.71 -5.22
C HIS A 224 2.98 34.19 -5.38
N GLU A 225 3.56 33.65 -6.45
CA GLU A 225 3.89 32.24 -6.53
C GLU A 225 4.93 32.06 -5.43
N ASP A 226 4.47 31.54 -4.29
CA ASP A 226 5.33 30.98 -3.27
C ASP A 226 6.45 30.19 -4.00
N PRO A 227 7.72 30.36 -3.60
CA PRO A 227 8.81 29.63 -4.24
C PRO A 227 8.43 28.14 -4.28
N PRO A 228 8.69 27.44 -5.41
CA PRO A 228 8.26 26.06 -5.56
C PRO A 228 8.79 25.25 -4.38
N LYS A 229 7.87 24.76 -3.53
CA LYS A 229 8.23 23.95 -2.37
C LYS A 229 9.08 22.78 -2.85
N SER A 230 10.26 22.64 -2.25
CA SER A 230 11.16 21.53 -2.54
C SER A 230 10.43 20.21 -2.40
N PRO A 231 10.73 19.21 -3.23
CA PRO A 231 10.18 17.88 -3.02
C PRO A 231 10.51 17.38 -1.61
N ILE A 232 9.56 16.70 -0.96
CA ILE A 232 9.71 16.21 0.43
C ILE A 232 10.99 15.39 0.61
N TYR A 233 11.33 14.52 -0.34
CA TYR A 233 12.55 13.72 -0.28
C TYR A 233 13.84 14.57 -0.30
N GLU A 234 13.83 15.76 -0.89
CA GLU A 234 15.01 16.64 -0.92
C GLU A 234 15.17 17.37 0.42
N GLU A 235 14.07 17.79 1.03
CA GLU A 235 14.05 18.37 2.38
C GLU A 235 14.52 17.35 3.42
N LEU A 236 13.99 16.12 3.34
CA LEU A 236 14.42 15.01 4.19
C LEU A 236 15.92 14.71 4.00
N ALA A 237 16.45 14.84 2.77
CA ALA A 237 17.87 14.62 2.50
C ALA A 237 18.75 15.69 3.15
N GLN A 238 18.33 16.96 3.11
CA GLN A 238 19.03 18.04 3.81
C GLN A 238 19.06 17.81 5.31
N VAL A 239 17.90 17.54 5.92
CA VAL A 239 17.78 17.25 7.35
C VAL A 239 18.64 16.04 7.74
N PHE A 240 18.68 15.01 6.91
CA PHE A 240 19.54 13.85 7.13
C PHE A 240 21.03 14.24 7.11
N LEU A 241 21.46 14.98 6.09
CA LEU A 241 22.86 15.39 5.92
C LEU A 241 23.34 16.28 7.07
N GLU A 242 22.50 17.20 7.54
CA GLU A 242 22.79 18.05 8.69
C GLU A 242 22.95 17.23 9.98
N LYS A 243 21.99 16.33 10.26
CA LYS A 243 22.05 15.47 11.45
C LYS A 243 23.25 14.52 11.42
N ASP A 244 23.64 14.05 10.24
CA ASP A 244 24.74 13.11 10.07
C ASP A 244 26.08 13.80 9.77
N ALA A 245 26.16 15.13 9.79
CA ALA A 245 27.34 15.89 9.35
C ALA A 245 28.66 15.49 10.04
N SER A 246 28.60 15.05 11.30
CA SER A 246 29.76 14.62 12.08
C SER A 246 30.32 13.26 11.68
N ASN A 247 29.55 12.42 10.98
CA ASN A 247 29.98 11.09 10.55
C ASN A 247 30.66 11.16 9.17
N SER A 248 31.82 10.51 9.04
CA SER A 248 32.40 10.20 7.73
C SER A 248 31.58 9.15 6.97
N PHE A 249 31.83 9.01 5.66
CA PHE A 249 31.21 7.97 4.83
C PHE A 249 31.35 6.58 5.43
N GLN A 250 32.55 6.21 5.86
CA GLN A 250 32.80 4.88 6.42
C GLN A 250 32.03 4.69 7.73
N GLN A 251 32.07 5.67 8.65
CA GLN A 251 31.36 5.60 9.93
C GLN A 251 29.84 5.50 9.76
N ARG A 252 29.27 6.19 8.76
CA ARG A 252 27.84 6.10 8.45
C ARG A 252 27.48 4.73 7.88
N ARG A 253 28.28 4.21 6.94
CA ARG A 253 28.08 2.88 6.34
C ARG A 253 28.25 1.74 7.35
N ASP A 254 29.15 1.89 8.32
CA ASP A 254 29.36 0.91 9.39
C ASP A 254 28.13 0.78 10.32
N LYS A 255 27.24 1.78 10.35
CA LYS A 255 25.96 1.72 11.07
C LYS A 255 24.86 1.00 10.30
N GLU A 256 25.00 0.88 8.98
CA GLU A 256 24.03 0.19 8.13
C GLU A 256 24.28 -1.33 8.19
N GLU A 257 23.21 -2.13 8.24
CA GLU A 257 23.37 -3.59 8.16
C GLU A 257 23.85 -4.03 6.76
N TRP A 258 23.45 -3.28 5.72
CA TRP A 258 23.69 -3.61 4.32
C TRP A 258 24.32 -2.43 3.58
N VAL A 259 25.23 -2.73 2.66
CA VAL A 259 25.81 -1.74 1.73
C VAL A 259 24.92 -1.44 0.53
N TYR A 260 23.80 -2.16 0.42
CA TYR A 260 22.85 -2.13 -0.69
C TYR A 260 21.53 -1.51 -0.23
N ARG A 261 20.88 -0.74 -1.09
CA ARG A 261 19.53 -0.22 -0.88
C ARG A 261 18.62 -0.53 -2.06
N TYR A 262 17.47 -1.16 -1.79
CA TYR A 262 16.44 -1.31 -2.82
C TYR A 262 15.87 0.07 -3.18
N LEU A 263 15.95 0.42 -4.45
CA LEU A 263 15.38 1.66 -5.02
C LEU A 263 14.60 1.34 -6.31
N GLY A 264 13.92 0.19 -6.31
CA GLY A 264 13.15 -0.29 -7.43
C GLY A 264 11.72 0.25 -7.48
N MET A 265 10.89 -0.38 -8.31
CA MET A 265 9.55 0.09 -8.66
C MET A 265 8.55 0.21 -7.51
N HIS A 266 8.85 -0.40 -6.36
CA HIS A 266 8.00 -0.43 -5.17
C HIS A 266 8.62 0.34 -3.98
N ALA A 267 9.71 1.07 -4.21
CA ALA A 267 10.32 1.96 -3.23
C ALA A 267 9.94 3.41 -3.54
N LYS A 268 9.70 4.21 -2.50
CA LYS A 268 9.67 5.66 -2.61
C LYS A 268 11.06 6.22 -2.32
N LEU A 269 11.35 7.43 -2.78
CA LEU A 269 12.67 8.04 -2.54
C LEU A 269 12.87 8.33 -1.05
N GLU A 270 11.81 8.80 -0.38
CA GLU A 270 11.78 9.11 1.05
C GLU A 270 12.20 7.91 1.91
N ASP A 271 11.79 6.70 1.52
CA ASP A 271 12.10 5.46 2.24
C ASP A 271 13.62 5.25 2.38
N ALA A 272 14.43 5.70 1.41
CA ALA A 272 15.89 5.54 1.46
C ALA A 272 16.58 6.53 2.41
N LEU A 273 15.84 7.52 2.92
CA LEU A 273 16.33 8.52 3.88
C LEU A 273 15.86 8.21 5.31
N ASP A 274 14.80 7.41 5.45
CA ASP A 274 14.38 6.87 6.74
C ASP A 274 15.44 5.90 7.29
N VAL A 275 15.85 6.10 8.54
CA VAL A 275 16.86 5.27 9.21
C VAL A 275 16.26 3.95 9.69
N GLU A 276 14.96 3.92 9.95
CA GLU A 276 14.25 2.73 10.42
C GLU A 276 13.74 1.85 9.27
N ASP A 277 13.69 2.37 8.05
CA ASP A 277 13.22 1.62 6.89
C ASP A 277 14.24 0.58 6.42
N ARG A 278 13.74 -0.63 6.13
CA ARG A 278 14.60 -1.76 5.78
C ARG A 278 14.96 -1.76 4.29
N PRO A 279 16.23 -2.00 3.92
CA PRO A 279 16.70 -1.87 2.53
C PRO A 279 16.35 -3.04 1.59
N TYR A 280 15.47 -3.95 2.01
CA TYR A 280 15.15 -5.19 1.28
C TYR A 280 14.30 -4.95 0.01
N PRO A 281 14.39 -5.85 -1.00
CA PRO A 281 13.49 -5.79 -2.15
C PRO A 281 12.04 -5.88 -1.70
N ARG A 282 11.19 -5.08 -2.35
CA ARG A 282 9.74 -5.11 -2.13
C ARG A 282 9.06 -5.74 -3.34
N ALA A 283 8.00 -6.49 -3.11
CA ALA A 283 7.17 -7.06 -4.15
C ALA A 283 5.73 -6.58 -3.96
N ALA A 284 5.08 -6.16 -5.05
CA ALA A 284 3.63 -6.04 -5.01
C ALA A 284 2.99 -7.42 -4.77
N SER A 285 1.98 -7.47 -3.91
CA SER A 285 1.14 -8.65 -3.80
C SER A 285 0.48 -8.92 -5.16
N ARG A 286 0.24 -10.20 -5.51
CA ARG A 286 -0.43 -10.58 -6.78
C ARG A 286 -1.89 -10.12 -6.85
N LEU A 287 -2.37 -9.44 -5.82
CA LEU A 287 -3.70 -8.87 -5.75
C LEU A 287 -3.72 -7.63 -6.64
N GLY A 288 -4.63 -7.57 -7.62
CA GLY A 288 -4.77 -6.38 -8.45
C GLY A 288 -5.16 -5.14 -7.63
N PRO A 289 -5.05 -3.92 -8.19
CA PRO A 289 -5.40 -2.66 -7.50
C PRO A 289 -6.80 -2.68 -6.85
N ARG A 290 -7.74 -3.45 -7.41
CA ARG A 290 -9.10 -3.64 -6.86
C ARG A 290 -9.15 -4.28 -5.47
N HIS A 291 -8.12 -5.03 -5.10
CA HIS A 291 -8.03 -5.77 -3.84
C HIS A 291 -6.93 -5.22 -2.93
N GLN A 292 -6.39 -4.06 -3.26
CA GLN A 292 -5.39 -3.36 -2.47
C GLN A 292 -5.91 -1.96 -2.14
N LEU A 293 -5.55 -1.45 -0.97
CA LEU A 293 -5.78 -0.04 -0.64
C LEU A 293 -4.76 0.80 -1.41
N THR A 294 -5.13 1.27 -2.58
CA THR A 294 -4.34 2.23 -3.37
C THR A 294 -4.75 3.65 -3.03
N GLY A 295 -3.78 4.57 -2.92
CA GLY A 295 -4.07 5.98 -2.63
C GLY A 295 -4.30 6.27 -1.14
N ILE A 296 -3.53 5.63 -0.26
CA ILE A 296 -3.47 6.00 1.16
C ILE A 296 -3.10 7.47 1.25
N GLN A 297 -4.02 8.28 1.78
CA GLN A 297 -3.79 9.69 1.99
C GLN A 297 -2.71 9.89 3.07
N PRO A 298 -1.84 10.90 2.94
CA PRO A 298 -0.91 11.26 4.01
C PRO A 298 -1.64 11.51 5.33
N TRP A 299 -0.98 11.22 6.44
CA TRP A 299 -1.48 11.61 7.76
C TRP A 299 -1.07 13.05 8.04
N TYR A 300 -2.06 13.94 8.16
CA TYR A 300 -1.84 15.38 8.37
C TYR A 300 -1.88 15.77 9.86
N GLU A 301 -1.47 14.86 10.74
CA GLU A 301 -1.49 15.01 12.21
C GLU A 301 -2.89 15.30 12.81
N HIS A 302 -3.93 15.17 12.00
CA HIS A 302 -5.32 15.43 12.36
C HIS A 302 -6.20 14.31 11.80
N LYS A 303 -7.22 13.93 12.59
CA LYS A 303 -8.26 13.02 12.11
C LYS A 303 -9.04 13.71 10.99
N VAL A 304 -9.48 12.92 10.01
CA VAL A 304 -10.38 13.43 8.98
C VAL A 304 -11.67 13.89 9.63
N VAL A 305 -12.07 15.13 9.35
CA VAL A 305 -13.33 15.71 9.79
C VAL A 305 -14.17 15.99 8.56
N TYR A 306 -15.39 15.47 8.54
CA TYR A 306 -16.33 15.72 7.47
C TYR A 306 -17.16 16.97 7.77
N TYR A 307 -17.49 17.74 6.74
CA TYR A 307 -18.38 18.89 6.84
C TYR A 307 -19.48 18.84 5.76
N ASP A 308 -20.62 19.43 6.07
CA ASP A 308 -21.68 19.73 5.11
C ASP A 308 -21.52 21.14 4.57
N THR A 309 -21.95 21.36 3.33
CA THR A 309 -21.81 22.65 2.66
C THR A 309 -22.80 23.71 3.13
N SER A 310 -23.75 23.37 4.02
CA SER A 310 -24.79 24.28 4.52
C SER A 310 -24.22 25.48 5.29
N ASP A 311 -23.05 25.32 5.90
CA ASP A 311 -22.42 26.31 6.78
C ASP A 311 -21.42 27.24 6.09
N LEU A 312 -21.14 27.00 4.81
CA LEU A 312 -20.26 27.86 4.02
C LEU A 312 -21.00 29.13 3.59
N ASN A 313 -20.28 30.24 3.36
CA ASN A 313 -20.86 31.45 2.78
C ASN A 313 -21.61 31.13 1.47
N GLU A 314 -22.70 31.86 1.20
CA GLU A 314 -23.59 31.61 0.03
C GLU A 314 -22.82 31.51 -1.30
N GLU A 315 -21.72 32.25 -1.44
CA GLU A 315 -20.82 32.22 -2.59
C GLU A 315 -20.20 30.83 -2.84
N PHE A 316 -19.88 30.08 -1.78
CA PHE A 316 -19.20 28.77 -1.84
C PHE A 316 -20.17 27.58 -1.81
N GLN A 317 -21.43 27.77 -1.42
CA GLN A 317 -22.45 26.71 -1.42
C GLN A 317 -22.76 26.19 -2.83
N SER A 318 -22.58 27.04 -3.85
CA SER A 318 -22.91 26.72 -5.25
C SER A 318 -21.82 25.94 -6.00
N GLN A 319 -20.55 26.03 -5.58
CA GLN A 319 -19.41 25.49 -6.33
C GLN A 319 -19.19 23.98 -6.13
N ASN A 320 -19.66 23.40 -5.01
CA ASN A 320 -19.52 21.96 -4.73
C ASN A 320 -20.65 21.09 -5.28
N ASN A 321 -21.71 21.69 -5.85
CA ASN A 321 -22.73 20.95 -6.58
C ASN A 321 -22.20 20.60 -7.98
N GLY A 322 -21.43 19.51 -8.06
CA GLY A 322 -21.02 18.91 -9.33
C GLY A 322 -22.22 18.75 -10.28
N LYS A 323 -22.21 19.53 -11.37
CA LYS A 323 -22.97 19.39 -12.62
C LYS A 323 -24.17 18.43 -12.54
N LYS A 324 -25.33 18.91 -12.07
CA LYS A 324 -26.62 18.32 -12.45
C LYS A 324 -26.76 18.48 -13.97
N LYS A 325 -26.31 17.48 -14.72
CA LYS A 325 -26.60 17.34 -16.15
C LYS A 325 -28.11 17.25 -16.30
N GLN A 326 -28.73 18.33 -16.80
CA GLN A 326 -30.08 18.31 -17.34
C GLN A 326 -30.14 17.21 -18.40
N LYS A 327 -30.73 16.06 -18.04
CA LYS A 327 -31.01 15.00 -18.99
C LYS A 327 -32.47 15.10 -19.34
N ASP A 328 -32.68 15.44 -20.60
CA ASP A 328 -33.97 15.53 -21.27
C ASP A 328 -34.91 14.39 -20.88
N SER A 329 -36.15 14.78 -20.63
CA SER A 329 -37.25 13.93 -20.22
C SER A 329 -37.66 13.00 -21.37
N ARG A 330 -37.49 11.67 -21.19
CA ARG A 330 -38.26 10.62 -21.89
C ARG A 330 -38.04 9.23 -21.29
N LYS A 331 -39.05 8.75 -20.53
CA LYS A 331 -39.39 7.35 -20.15
C LYS A 331 -38.30 6.58 -19.36
N LYS A 332 -38.56 5.82 -18.30
CA LYS A 332 -39.68 4.88 -18.04
C LYS A 332 -39.68 4.58 -16.52
N LYS A 333 -40.85 4.64 -15.87
CA LYS A 333 -41.06 4.18 -14.48
C LYS A 333 -40.72 2.69 -14.37
N MET A 334 -39.73 2.34 -13.55
CA MET A 334 -39.60 1.03 -12.94
C MET A 334 -39.29 1.24 -11.46
N ASN A 335 -40.17 0.68 -10.62
CA ASN A 335 -40.11 0.72 -9.16
C ASN A 335 -38.79 0.16 -8.65
N ASN A 336 -38.01 0.99 -7.97
CA ASN A 336 -37.08 0.58 -6.91
C ASN A 336 -37.24 1.60 -5.78
N ASN A 337 -38.30 1.41 -4.99
CA ASN A 337 -38.48 2.06 -3.70
C ASN A 337 -37.69 1.25 -2.67
N THR A 338 -36.52 1.73 -2.25
CA THR A 338 -35.89 1.29 -0.98
C THR A 338 -34.72 2.13 -0.45
N HIS A 339 -34.31 3.25 -1.08
CA HIS A 339 -33.13 4.01 -0.57
C HIS A 339 -33.22 5.54 -0.71
N LYS A 340 -34.42 6.14 -0.69
CA LYS A 340 -34.56 7.61 -0.68
C LYS A 340 -35.05 8.23 0.62
N ASP A 341 -35.43 7.42 1.60
CA ASP A 341 -36.12 7.91 2.81
C ASP A 341 -35.21 8.00 4.05
N VAL A 342 -33.87 8.03 3.88
CA VAL A 342 -32.91 8.08 5.01
C VAL A 342 -32.12 9.41 5.07
N GLU A 343 -32.32 10.32 4.11
CA GLU A 343 -31.59 11.61 4.08
C GLU A 343 -32.13 12.67 5.06
N GLU A 344 -33.31 12.50 5.65
CA GLU A 344 -33.98 13.60 6.38
C GLU A 344 -33.57 13.77 7.86
N ASP A 345 -32.84 12.84 8.48
CA ASP A 345 -32.57 12.85 9.93
C ASP A 345 -31.07 12.84 10.34
N GLN A 346 -30.13 13.01 9.39
CA GLN A 346 -28.71 13.06 9.77
C GLN A 346 -28.32 14.42 10.35
N PRO A 347 -27.59 14.48 11.49
CA PRO A 347 -27.13 15.74 12.06
C PRO A 347 -26.19 16.46 11.09
N VAL A 348 -26.34 17.78 10.98
CA VAL A 348 -25.48 18.63 10.14
C VAL A 348 -24.07 18.65 10.72
N LEU A 349 -23.06 18.36 9.90
CA LEU A 349 -21.65 18.47 10.27
C LEU A 349 -21.13 19.86 9.93
N HIS A 350 -20.85 20.62 10.98
CA HIS A 350 -20.45 22.00 10.87
C HIS A 350 -18.98 22.16 10.43
N VAL A 351 -18.72 23.20 9.64
CA VAL A 351 -17.36 23.64 9.33
C VAL A 351 -16.77 24.31 10.59
N PRO A 352 -15.53 23.97 11.02
CA PRO A 352 -14.91 24.65 12.15
C PRO A 352 -14.81 26.16 11.90
N GLU A 353 -15.06 26.96 12.94
CA GLU A 353 -15.26 28.42 12.83
C GLU A 353 -14.14 29.15 12.07
N LYS A 354 -12.89 28.71 12.26
CA LYS A 354 -11.69 29.25 11.59
C LYS A 354 -11.68 29.10 10.06
N PHE A 355 -12.48 28.20 9.52
CA PHE A 355 -12.50 27.87 8.09
C PHE A 355 -13.82 28.26 7.40
N ARG A 356 -14.79 28.85 8.12
CA ARG A 356 -16.10 29.21 7.54
C ARG A 356 -16.01 30.29 6.47
N GLU A 357 -15.09 31.24 6.66
CA GLU A 357 -14.86 32.38 5.76
C GLU A 357 -13.79 32.10 4.69
N VAL A 358 -13.14 30.93 4.76
CA VAL A 358 -12.04 30.54 3.87
C VAL A 358 -12.60 29.71 2.71
N SER A 359 -12.05 29.88 1.50
CA SER A 359 -12.46 29.07 0.35
C SER A 359 -12.19 27.58 0.60
N PRO A 360 -13.10 26.66 0.23
CA PRO A 360 -12.87 25.21 0.33
C PRO A 360 -11.60 24.71 -0.38
N THR A 361 -11.08 25.46 -1.36
CA THR A 361 -9.82 25.14 -2.05
C THR A 361 -8.58 25.30 -1.16
N GLU A 362 -8.68 26.09 -0.10
CA GLU A 362 -7.60 26.36 0.86
C GLU A 362 -7.72 25.51 2.12
N PHE A 363 -8.75 24.66 2.21
CA PHE A 363 -8.95 23.81 3.36
C PHE A 363 -7.80 22.82 3.52
N PRO A 364 -7.37 22.54 4.76
CA PRO A 364 -6.36 21.54 4.99
C PRO A 364 -6.90 20.16 4.53
N PRO A 365 -6.05 19.26 4.00
CA PRO A 365 -6.53 18.01 3.39
C PRO A 365 -7.29 17.04 4.32
N TRP A 366 -7.21 17.25 5.65
CA TRP A 366 -7.97 16.48 6.64
C TRP A 366 -9.43 16.96 6.80
N LEU A 367 -9.76 18.17 6.34
CA LEU A 367 -11.13 18.70 6.34
C LEU A 367 -11.77 18.40 4.98
N GLN A 368 -12.74 17.49 4.96
CA GLN A 368 -13.28 16.93 3.71
C GLN A 368 -14.80 17.08 3.63
N PRO A 369 -15.39 17.25 2.44
CA PRO A 369 -16.84 17.23 2.30
C PRO A 369 -17.39 15.85 2.68
N ARG A 370 -18.56 15.81 3.33
CA ARG A 370 -19.24 14.56 3.69
C ARG A 370 -19.51 13.71 2.43
N PRO A 371 -19.06 12.45 2.39
CA PRO A 371 -19.35 11.54 1.27
C PRO A 371 -20.84 11.20 1.16
N GLU A 372 -21.31 10.94 -0.06
CA GLU A 372 -22.68 10.49 -0.32
C GLU A 372 -22.97 9.15 0.40
N GLY A 373 -24.03 9.10 1.20
CA GLY A 373 -24.39 7.93 2.00
C GLY A 373 -23.46 7.66 3.20
N TYR A 374 -22.64 8.63 3.61
CA TYR A 374 -21.84 8.51 4.82
C TYR A 374 -22.74 8.33 6.06
N ILE A 375 -22.37 7.40 6.92
CA ILE A 375 -22.98 7.19 8.23
C ILE A 375 -21.81 7.05 9.21
N GLU A 376 -21.83 7.82 10.29
CA GLU A 376 -20.79 7.76 11.31
C GLU A 376 -20.80 6.40 12.01
N ARG A 377 -19.69 5.68 11.93
CA ARG A 377 -19.53 4.38 12.59
C ARG A 377 -19.21 4.57 14.06
N GLY A 378 -19.86 3.80 14.92
CA GLY A 378 -19.62 3.83 16.36
C GLY A 378 -20.63 4.66 17.15
N GLY A 379 -21.49 5.43 16.47
CA GLY A 379 -22.63 6.11 17.10
C GLY A 379 -23.79 5.17 17.40
N ASP A 380 -24.77 5.66 18.16
CA ASP A 380 -25.94 4.91 18.63
C ASP A 380 -26.76 4.29 17.48
N ASP A 381 -26.79 4.94 16.31
CA ASP A 381 -27.50 4.44 15.12
C ASP A 381 -26.78 3.26 14.43
N THR A 382 -25.50 3.05 14.71
CA THR A 382 -24.66 2.02 14.06
C THR A 382 -24.18 0.94 15.01
N VAL A 383 -24.37 1.12 16.32
CA VAL A 383 -23.94 0.19 17.36
C VAL A 383 -25.15 -0.23 18.19
N THR A 384 -25.32 -1.53 18.35
CA THR A 384 -26.32 -2.08 19.27
C THR A 384 -25.59 -2.73 20.45
N LEU A 385 -25.86 -2.26 21.67
CA LEU A 385 -25.30 -2.87 22.87
C LEU A 385 -25.88 -4.28 23.04
N MET A 386 -25.04 -5.29 22.91
CA MET A 386 -25.45 -6.69 23.04
C MET A 386 -25.34 -7.23 24.47
N TRP A 387 -24.35 -6.73 25.22
CA TRP A 387 -24.11 -7.12 26.61
C TRP A 387 -23.33 -6.02 27.32
N ASP A 388 -23.71 -5.72 28.56
CA ASP A 388 -22.91 -4.95 29.51
C ASP A 388 -22.81 -5.77 30.79
N GLN A 389 -21.61 -5.82 31.39
CA GLN A 389 -21.43 -6.61 32.60
C GLN A 389 -22.04 -5.84 33.79
N PRO A 390 -22.88 -6.46 34.63
CA PRO A 390 -23.44 -5.80 35.80
C PRO A 390 -22.32 -5.25 36.71
N LYS A 391 -22.41 -3.97 37.08
CA LYS A 391 -21.45 -3.34 38.01
C LYS A 391 -21.59 -3.88 39.43
N GLU A 392 -22.79 -4.32 39.78
CA GLU A 392 -23.08 -4.92 41.09
C GLU A 392 -22.56 -6.35 41.16
N LYS A 393 -21.64 -6.58 42.11
CA LYS A 393 -20.96 -7.87 42.28
C LYS A 393 -21.93 -9.02 42.51
N GLU A 394 -22.97 -8.80 43.32
CA GLU A 394 -24.00 -9.82 43.62
C GLU A 394 -24.78 -10.28 42.38
N ILE A 395 -25.06 -9.37 41.44
CA ILE A 395 -25.74 -9.69 40.19
C ILE A 395 -24.75 -10.41 39.26
N SER A 396 -23.53 -9.89 39.16
CA SER A 396 -22.48 -10.46 38.30
C SER A 396 -22.17 -11.92 38.64
N GLU A 397 -22.13 -12.28 39.93
CA GLU A 397 -21.88 -13.66 40.37
C GLU A 397 -23.03 -14.62 40.00
N LYS A 398 -24.26 -14.11 39.89
CA LYS A 398 -25.45 -14.92 39.52
C LYS A 398 -25.62 -15.13 38.02
N VAL A 399 -24.94 -14.34 37.17
CA VAL A 399 -25.05 -14.45 35.71
C VAL A 399 -24.66 -15.85 35.23
N GLU A 400 -23.61 -16.44 35.79
CA GLU A 400 -23.15 -17.77 35.38
C GLU A 400 -24.19 -18.86 35.70
N ASP A 401 -24.80 -18.78 36.89
CA ASP A 401 -25.84 -19.71 37.31
C ASP A 401 -27.12 -19.53 36.48
N TYR A 402 -27.45 -18.30 36.09
CA TYR A 402 -28.55 -18.02 35.17
C TYR A 402 -28.33 -18.65 33.78
N ILE A 403 -27.12 -18.56 33.23
CA ILE A 403 -26.78 -19.22 31.95
C ILE A 403 -26.96 -20.73 32.08
N LYS A 404 -26.52 -21.34 33.19
CA LYS A 404 -26.70 -22.77 33.47
C LYS A 404 -28.19 -23.14 33.58
N GLN A 405 -29.00 -22.32 34.23
CA GLN A 405 -30.46 -22.53 34.34
C GLN A 405 -31.19 -22.43 33.00
N CYS A 406 -30.63 -21.70 32.02
CA CYS A 406 -31.18 -21.62 30.67
C CYS A 406 -30.88 -22.86 29.79
N ALA A 407 -29.97 -23.75 30.21
CA ALA A 407 -29.54 -24.90 29.40
C ALA A 407 -30.69 -25.81 28.91
N PRO A 408 -31.71 -26.14 29.71
CA PRO A 408 -32.84 -26.96 29.25
C PRO A 408 -33.63 -26.33 28.09
N ILE A 409 -33.66 -24.99 28.00
CA ILE A 409 -34.32 -24.27 26.92
C ILE A 409 -33.57 -24.53 25.60
N ALA A 410 -32.24 -24.43 25.59
CA ALA A 410 -31.43 -24.74 24.42
C ALA A 410 -31.61 -26.20 23.97
N GLU A 411 -31.64 -27.14 24.91
CA GLU A 411 -31.83 -28.57 24.63
C GLU A 411 -33.21 -28.84 24.00
N SER A 412 -34.28 -28.20 24.49
CA SER A 412 -35.62 -28.29 23.89
C SER A 412 -35.66 -27.80 22.43
N LEU A 413 -34.77 -26.88 22.06
CA LEU A 413 -34.61 -26.35 20.71
C LEU A 413 -33.62 -27.16 19.85
N SER A 414 -33.09 -28.27 20.37
CA SER A 414 -32.02 -29.06 19.74
C SER A 414 -30.76 -28.23 19.45
N LEU A 415 -30.35 -27.43 20.43
CA LEU A 415 -29.13 -26.62 20.42
C LEU A 415 -28.22 -27.03 21.58
N LEU A 416 -26.93 -26.71 21.45
CA LEU A 416 -26.02 -26.81 22.59
C LEU A 416 -26.21 -25.59 23.49
N PRO A 417 -26.22 -25.75 24.84
CA PRO A 417 -26.38 -24.63 25.77
C PRO A 417 -25.37 -23.49 25.62
N ASN A 418 -24.19 -23.77 25.06
CA ASN A 418 -23.11 -22.81 24.85
C ASN A 418 -23.04 -22.26 23.41
N THR A 419 -24.11 -22.41 22.62
CA THR A 419 -24.15 -21.85 21.26
C THR A 419 -24.15 -20.32 21.34
N PRO A 420 -23.27 -19.61 20.60
CA PRO A 420 -23.16 -18.14 20.69
C PRO A 420 -24.50 -17.42 20.55
N ASN A 421 -25.29 -17.72 19.52
CA ASN A 421 -26.60 -17.08 19.30
C ASN A 421 -27.58 -17.26 20.48
N PHE A 422 -27.54 -18.42 21.13
CA PHE A 422 -28.40 -18.68 22.29
C PHE A 422 -27.93 -17.88 23.51
N VAL A 423 -26.63 -17.95 23.81
CA VAL A 423 -26.02 -17.23 24.93
C VAL A 423 -26.21 -15.71 24.75
N ASP A 424 -25.95 -15.18 23.56
CA ASP A 424 -26.15 -13.76 23.24
C ASP A 424 -27.61 -13.36 23.43
N ALA A 425 -28.57 -14.19 23.03
CA ALA A 425 -29.99 -13.89 23.18
C ALA A 425 -30.44 -13.87 24.64
N ILE A 426 -30.04 -14.86 25.47
CA ILE A 426 -30.42 -14.89 26.89
C ILE A 426 -29.76 -13.76 27.70
N LEU A 427 -28.55 -13.37 27.32
CA LEU A 427 -27.82 -12.25 27.93
C LEU A 427 -28.41 -10.92 27.49
N LYS A 428 -28.79 -10.78 26.20
CA LYS A 428 -29.50 -9.61 25.70
C LYS A 428 -30.85 -9.44 26.38
N ASN A 429 -31.63 -10.51 26.53
CA ASN A 429 -32.90 -10.49 27.27
C ASN A 429 -32.70 -10.08 28.73
N LEU A 430 -31.62 -10.54 29.37
CA LEU A 430 -31.28 -10.15 30.75
C LEU A 430 -30.94 -8.65 30.83
N LEU A 431 -30.12 -8.16 29.91
CA LEU A 431 -29.76 -6.74 29.81
C LEU A 431 -31.01 -5.86 29.59
N ASP A 432 -31.87 -6.25 28.65
CA ASP A 432 -33.10 -5.52 28.31
C ASP A 432 -34.14 -5.52 29.44
N CYS A 433 -34.07 -6.53 30.31
CA CYS A 433 -34.88 -6.60 31.54
C CYS A 433 -34.23 -5.88 32.74
N GLY A 434 -33.14 -5.13 32.53
CA GLY A 434 -32.43 -4.43 33.60
C GLY A 434 -31.83 -5.40 34.63
N TYR A 435 -31.31 -6.54 34.18
CA TYR A 435 -30.76 -7.63 35.00
C TYR A 435 -31.78 -8.34 35.91
N ASN A 436 -33.08 -8.28 35.56
CA ASN A 436 -34.12 -9.06 36.24
C ASN A 436 -34.17 -10.50 35.69
N PHE A 437 -33.59 -11.44 36.44
CA PHE A 437 -33.48 -12.85 36.06
C PHE A 437 -34.83 -13.54 35.80
N SER A 438 -35.83 -13.33 36.66
CA SER A 438 -37.15 -14.00 36.52
C SER A 438 -37.85 -13.58 35.24
N ARG A 439 -37.88 -12.27 34.96
CA ARG A 439 -38.48 -11.74 33.73
C ARG A 439 -37.73 -12.18 32.47
N ALA A 440 -36.40 -12.21 32.54
CA ALA A 440 -35.58 -12.69 31.44
C ALA A 440 -35.84 -14.18 31.14
N MET A 441 -36.01 -15.01 32.18
CA MET A 441 -36.37 -16.44 32.02
C MET A 441 -37.72 -16.63 31.31
N GLU A 442 -38.74 -15.84 31.64
CA GLU A 442 -40.04 -15.87 30.96
C GLU A 442 -39.93 -15.52 29.47
N LEU A 443 -39.05 -14.57 29.11
CA LEU A 443 -38.76 -14.25 27.71
C LEU A 443 -37.98 -15.37 27.02
N ASN A 444 -37.03 -15.99 27.72
CA ASN A 444 -36.21 -17.07 27.17
C ASN A 444 -37.05 -18.30 26.79
N GLN A 445 -38.13 -18.58 27.52
CA GLN A 445 -39.05 -19.68 27.18
C GLN A 445 -39.76 -19.49 25.83
N LYS A 446 -39.82 -18.25 25.31
CA LYS A 446 -40.41 -17.92 24.01
C LYS A 446 -39.40 -17.98 22.86
N LEU A 447 -38.13 -18.27 23.15
CA LEU A 447 -37.10 -18.37 22.12
C LEU A 447 -37.39 -19.55 21.18
N THR A 448 -37.18 -19.32 19.90
CA THR A 448 -37.29 -20.34 18.86
C THR A 448 -36.00 -20.39 18.06
N ARG A 449 -35.80 -21.47 17.29
CA ARG A 449 -34.66 -21.55 16.37
C ARG A 449 -34.65 -20.39 15.36
N ASP A 450 -35.82 -19.93 14.94
CA ASP A 450 -35.95 -18.81 14.00
C ASP A 450 -35.57 -17.47 14.64
N SER A 451 -36.04 -17.19 15.87
CA SER A 451 -35.67 -15.97 16.59
C SER A 451 -34.16 -15.91 16.89
N LEU A 452 -33.54 -17.06 17.13
CA LEU A 452 -32.09 -17.21 17.30
C LEU A 452 -31.32 -17.20 15.97
N ARG A 453 -32.02 -17.13 14.84
CA ARG A 453 -31.45 -17.20 13.48
C ARG A 453 -30.60 -18.46 13.28
N GLU A 454 -30.98 -19.58 13.87
CA GLU A 454 -30.25 -20.85 13.77
C GLU A 454 -30.58 -21.55 12.43
N PRO A 455 -29.55 -22.08 11.72
CA PRO A 455 -29.79 -22.76 10.46
C PRO A 455 -30.68 -23.99 10.68
N THR A 456 -31.85 -23.98 10.05
CA THR A 456 -32.85 -25.03 10.17
C THR A 456 -33.19 -25.53 8.77
N PHE A 457 -32.78 -26.76 8.48
CA PHE A 457 -32.91 -27.38 7.17
C PHE A 457 -33.89 -28.55 7.27
N THR A 458 -34.84 -28.60 6.34
CA THR A 458 -35.72 -29.75 6.13
C THR A 458 -34.92 -30.94 5.61
N PRO A 459 -35.42 -32.19 5.79
CA PRO A 459 -34.74 -33.38 5.28
C PRO A 459 -34.43 -33.32 3.78
N LYS A 460 -35.34 -32.73 2.99
CA LYS A 460 -35.14 -32.53 1.53
C LYS A 460 -34.00 -31.55 1.24
N GLU A 461 -33.92 -30.44 1.98
CA GLU A 461 -32.83 -29.48 1.84
C GLU A 461 -31.49 -30.07 2.26
N VAL A 462 -31.45 -30.88 3.32
CA VAL A 462 -30.24 -31.61 3.71
C VAL A 462 -29.77 -32.55 2.60
N GLN A 463 -30.67 -33.29 1.96
CA GLN A 463 -30.30 -34.15 0.83
C GLN A 463 -29.73 -33.35 -0.35
N LEU A 464 -30.37 -32.24 -0.72
CA LEU A 464 -29.87 -31.35 -1.77
C LEU A 464 -28.50 -30.77 -1.40
N PHE A 465 -28.36 -30.28 -0.17
CA PHE A 465 -27.11 -29.76 0.36
C PHE A 465 -26.00 -30.80 0.31
N GLU A 466 -26.23 -32.00 0.86
CA GLU A 466 -25.25 -33.09 0.86
C GLU A 466 -24.89 -33.56 -0.56
N SER A 467 -25.83 -33.53 -1.51
CA SER A 467 -25.53 -33.84 -2.92
C SER A 467 -24.68 -32.75 -3.58
N GLY A 468 -24.92 -31.48 -3.25
CA GLY A 468 -24.07 -30.36 -3.66
C GLY A 468 -22.66 -30.47 -3.09
N ILE A 469 -22.51 -30.78 -1.79
CA ILE A 469 -21.19 -30.97 -1.16
C ILE A 469 -20.43 -32.15 -1.80
N ARG A 470 -21.12 -33.25 -2.17
CA ARG A 470 -20.47 -34.35 -2.91
C ARG A 470 -19.86 -33.89 -4.25
N LYS A 471 -20.53 -32.97 -4.96
CA LYS A 471 -20.09 -32.47 -6.27
C LYS A 471 -19.03 -31.38 -6.16
N TYR A 472 -19.20 -30.43 -5.23
CA TYR A 472 -18.42 -29.19 -5.20
C TYR A 472 -17.52 -29.04 -3.97
N GLY A 473 -17.61 -29.95 -3.00
CA GLY A 473 -16.76 -29.94 -1.80
C GLY A 473 -17.04 -28.73 -0.91
N SER A 474 -15.98 -27.99 -0.59
CA SER A 474 -16.06 -26.77 0.24
C SER A 474 -16.49 -25.52 -0.53
N GLU A 475 -16.70 -25.59 -1.85
CA GLU A 475 -17.25 -24.49 -2.63
C GLU A 475 -18.76 -24.40 -2.44
N LEU A 476 -19.20 -23.53 -1.54
CA LEU A 476 -20.59 -23.50 -1.07
C LEU A 476 -21.55 -22.73 -1.99
N TRP A 477 -21.04 -21.86 -2.88
CA TRP A 477 -21.90 -21.07 -3.76
C TRP A 477 -22.69 -21.94 -4.76
N PRO A 478 -22.08 -22.91 -5.46
CA PRO A 478 -22.83 -23.88 -6.27
C PRO A 478 -23.83 -24.70 -5.45
N THR A 479 -23.43 -25.16 -4.27
CA THR A 479 -24.31 -25.90 -3.34
C THR A 479 -25.55 -25.09 -2.93
N PHE A 480 -25.37 -23.80 -2.63
CA PHE A 480 -26.47 -22.87 -2.37
C PHE A 480 -27.42 -22.74 -3.57
N LYS A 481 -26.89 -22.70 -4.80
CA LYS A 481 -27.70 -22.68 -6.03
C LYS A 481 -28.48 -23.97 -6.27
N GLU A 482 -28.08 -25.10 -5.69
CA GLU A 482 -28.85 -26.35 -5.73
C GLU A 482 -29.95 -26.38 -4.65
N VAL A 483 -29.66 -25.89 -3.44
CA VAL A 483 -30.65 -25.83 -2.34
C VAL A 483 -31.76 -24.82 -2.62
N LYS A 484 -31.41 -23.60 -3.06
CA LYS A 484 -32.28 -22.45 -3.45
C LYS A 484 -33.24 -21.90 -2.39
N SER A 485 -33.71 -22.71 -1.45
CA SER A 485 -34.69 -22.34 -0.42
C SER A 485 -34.07 -21.62 0.78
N GLN A 486 -32.76 -21.76 0.98
CA GLN A 486 -32.02 -21.17 2.10
C GLN A 486 -31.12 -20.03 1.60
N THR A 487 -30.92 -18.99 2.40
CA THR A 487 -29.97 -17.92 2.06
C THR A 487 -28.54 -18.44 2.03
N PHE A 488 -27.66 -17.79 1.27
CA PHE A 488 -26.25 -18.20 1.19
C PHE A 488 -25.58 -18.22 2.57
N ALA A 489 -25.87 -17.23 3.43
CA ALA A 489 -25.36 -17.18 4.79
C ALA A 489 -25.79 -18.39 5.64
N MET A 490 -27.05 -18.86 5.52
CA MET A 490 -27.53 -20.04 6.23
C MET A 490 -26.88 -21.33 5.72
N VAL A 491 -26.64 -21.45 4.42
CA VAL A 491 -25.90 -22.58 3.83
C VAL A 491 -24.47 -22.65 4.37
N VAL A 492 -23.79 -21.51 4.47
CA VAL A 492 -22.44 -21.43 5.05
C VAL A 492 -22.44 -21.83 6.52
N ARG A 493 -23.35 -21.28 7.33
CA ARG A 493 -23.46 -21.63 8.76
C ARG A 493 -23.78 -23.11 8.96
N PHE A 494 -24.75 -23.64 8.20
CA PHE A 494 -25.13 -25.04 8.25
C PHE A 494 -23.96 -25.96 7.91
N TYR A 495 -23.16 -25.65 6.89
CA TYR A 495 -21.98 -26.42 6.53
C TYR A 495 -21.00 -26.61 7.69
N TYR A 496 -20.71 -25.57 8.47
CA TYR A 496 -19.77 -25.66 9.59
C TYR A 496 -20.27 -26.49 10.77
N LEU A 497 -21.59 -26.57 10.96
CA LEU A 497 -22.22 -27.46 11.93
C LEU A 497 -22.28 -28.89 11.39
N TRP A 498 -22.78 -29.04 10.16
CA TRP A 498 -22.97 -30.33 9.49
C TRP A 498 -21.66 -31.09 9.27
N LYS A 499 -20.55 -30.43 8.92
CA LYS A 499 -19.27 -31.10 8.64
C LYS A 499 -18.68 -31.85 9.85
N LYS A 500 -19.15 -31.54 11.06
CA LYS A 500 -18.79 -32.22 12.32
C LYS A 500 -19.69 -33.41 12.65
N THR A 501 -20.76 -33.63 11.86
CA THR A 501 -21.66 -34.77 12.03
C THR A 501 -21.07 -36.02 11.37
N LYS A 502 -21.66 -37.19 11.66
CA LYS A 502 -21.28 -38.45 11.02
C LYS A 502 -21.36 -38.36 9.49
N ASN A 503 -22.43 -37.78 8.95
CA ASN A 503 -22.59 -37.57 7.51
C ASN A 503 -21.55 -36.59 6.95
N GLY A 504 -21.25 -35.54 7.69
CA GLY A 504 -20.18 -34.59 7.38
C GLY A 504 -18.85 -35.30 7.14
N HIS A 505 -18.42 -36.12 8.09
CA HIS A 505 -17.21 -36.93 7.96
C HIS A 505 -17.28 -37.92 6.79
N LEU A 506 -18.40 -38.62 6.63
CA LEU A 506 -18.56 -39.60 5.53
C LEU A 506 -18.46 -38.97 4.14
N ILE A 507 -19.02 -37.78 3.96
CA ILE A 507 -19.14 -37.13 2.65
C ILE A 507 -17.96 -36.20 2.38
N TRP A 508 -17.69 -35.28 3.29
CA TRP A 508 -16.71 -34.21 3.08
C TRP A 508 -15.26 -34.68 3.20
N ASP A 509 -14.95 -35.59 4.12
CA ASP A 509 -13.57 -36.11 4.24
C ASP A 509 -13.18 -36.98 3.03
N ASN A 510 -14.16 -37.59 2.37
CA ASN A 510 -13.98 -38.43 1.19
C ASN A 510 -14.07 -37.69 -0.15
N PHE A 511 -14.26 -36.36 -0.13
CA PHE A 511 -14.33 -35.54 -1.34
C PHE A 511 -13.05 -35.67 -2.19
N GLU A 512 -13.21 -35.92 -3.50
CA GLU A 512 -12.11 -36.26 -4.41
C GLU A 512 -11.02 -35.17 -4.47
N GLY A 513 -11.41 -33.90 -4.40
CA GLY A 513 -10.47 -32.76 -4.38
C GLY A 513 -9.51 -32.77 -3.17
N ARG A 514 -9.88 -33.46 -2.08
CA ARG A 514 -9.09 -33.54 -0.85
C ARG A 514 -8.15 -34.75 -0.81
N LYS A 515 -8.54 -35.86 -1.45
CA LYS A 515 -7.68 -37.05 -1.59
C LYS A 515 -6.35 -36.72 -2.29
N LYS A 516 -6.39 -35.83 -3.30
CA LYS A 516 -5.20 -35.34 -4.00
C LYS A 516 -4.24 -34.54 -3.09
N TYR A 517 -4.76 -33.81 -2.10
CA TYR A 517 -3.94 -33.02 -1.18
C TYR A 517 -3.22 -33.89 -0.14
N ASN A 518 -3.89 -34.91 0.40
CA ASN A 518 -3.28 -35.84 1.36
C ASN A 518 -2.26 -36.80 0.69
N ALA A 519 -2.44 -37.13 -0.59
CA ALA A 519 -1.45 -37.89 -1.35
C ALA A 519 -0.17 -37.07 -1.59
N LYS A 520 -0.31 -35.80 -2.01
CA LYS A 520 0.83 -34.87 -2.19
C LYS A 520 1.63 -34.68 -0.90
N LYS A 521 0.95 -34.55 0.23
CA LYS A 521 1.58 -34.36 1.55
C LYS A 521 2.36 -35.59 2.05
N LYS A 522 2.11 -36.78 1.49
CA LYS A 522 2.87 -38.02 1.76
C LYS A 522 4.05 -38.22 0.81
N GLU A 523 4.06 -37.56 -0.34
CA GLU A 523 5.21 -37.56 -1.26
C GLU A 523 6.26 -36.50 -0.88
N ASP A 524 5.84 -35.43 -0.17
CA ASP A 524 6.69 -34.34 0.31
C ASP A 524 7.27 -34.56 1.74
N THR A 525 7.06 -35.74 2.34
CA THR A 525 7.69 -36.19 3.61
C THR A 525 8.47 -37.46 3.38
#